data_AF-A0A1I7UF85-F1
#
_entry.id   AF-A0A1I7UF85-F1
#
_cell.length_a   1.000
_cell.length_b   1.000
_cell.length_c   1.000
_cell.angle_alpha   90.00
_cell.angle_beta   90.00
_cell.angle_gamma   90.00
#
_symmetry.space_group_name_H-M   'P 1'
#
loop_
_entity.id
_entity.type
_entity.pdbx_description
1 polymer ?
#
loop_
_entity_poly.entity_id
_entity_poly.type
_entity_poly.pdbx_seq_one_letter_code
_entity_poly.pdbx_strand_id
1 'polypeptide(L)'
;MTFSSTIVILFGLFFVCSALPPKGCTSCLMVPIEESEKAGISSTNKTRNTETGCFVQTVQCASKENDSDTYIQFNKGRKGLFAAVQQTIQLFCNEEGKWEFRHSKLTLTVNSLTCLST
;
A
#
# COMPACT_ATOMS: atom_id res chain seq x y z
N MET A 1 -29.44 7.96 -62.96
CA MET A 1 -29.69 8.99 -61.93
C MET A 1 -29.70 8.23 -60.60
N THR A 2 -28.55 8.13 -59.91
CA THR A 2 -28.23 8.82 -58.62
C THR A 2 -29.30 8.53 -57.56
N PHE A 3 -29.02 7.96 -56.37
CA PHE A 3 -28.09 8.31 -55.29
C PHE A 3 -27.75 7.02 -54.50
N SER A 4 -26.48 6.67 -54.22
CA SER A 4 -25.58 7.20 -53.18
C SER A 4 -26.22 7.33 -51.79
N SER A 5 -25.90 6.40 -50.88
CA SER A 5 -25.93 6.63 -49.42
C SER A 5 -25.06 5.57 -48.73
N THR A 6 -23.79 5.89 -48.65
CA THR A 6 -22.78 5.20 -47.83
C THR A 6 -23.11 5.46 -46.36
N ILE A 7 -23.51 4.42 -45.62
CA ILE A 7 -23.72 4.51 -44.17
C ILE A 7 -22.35 4.44 -43.51
N VAL A 8 -21.84 5.60 -43.09
CA VAL A 8 -20.67 5.73 -42.22
C VAL A 8 -21.11 5.44 -40.80
N ILE A 9 -20.89 4.21 -40.31
CA ILE A 9 -21.08 3.88 -38.89
C ILE A 9 -19.83 4.33 -38.15
N LEU A 10 -19.90 5.58 -37.67
CA LEU A 10 -18.98 6.17 -36.71
C LEU A 10 -19.38 5.67 -35.31
N PHE A 11 -18.80 4.58 -34.81
CA PHE A 11 -19.05 4.13 -33.43
C PHE A 11 -17.75 3.96 -32.66
N GLY A 12 -17.48 4.98 -31.83
CA GLY A 12 -16.92 4.84 -30.50
C GLY A 12 -15.55 4.19 -30.39
N LEU A 13 -14.49 4.97 -30.65
CA LEU A 13 -13.25 4.81 -29.89
C LEU A 13 -13.60 5.03 -28.41
N PHE A 14 -13.92 3.95 -27.70
CA PHE A 14 -13.83 3.89 -26.25
C PHE A 14 -12.39 4.24 -25.91
N PHE A 15 -12.14 5.52 -25.63
CA PHE A 15 -10.97 5.97 -24.89
C PHE A 15 -11.07 5.29 -23.53
N VAL A 16 -10.53 4.08 -23.42
CA VAL A 16 -10.03 3.57 -22.16
C VAL A 16 -8.84 4.46 -21.85
N CYS A 17 -9.13 5.64 -21.30
CA CYS A 17 -8.13 6.47 -20.68
C CYS A 17 -7.72 5.69 -19.44
N SER A 18 -6.83 4.72 -19.61
CA SER A 18 -6.07 4.14 -18.52
C SER A 18 -5.29 5.31 -17.95
N ALA A 19 -5.89 6.01 -16.99
CA ALA A 19 -5.27 7.12 -16.32
C ALA A 19 -3.93 6.60 -15.81
N LEU A 20 -2.84 7.10 -16.40
CA LEU A 20 -1.50 6.74 -15.95
C LEU A 20 -1.44 7.08 -14.46
N PRO A 21 -0.89 6.20 -13.62
CA PRO A 21 -0.80 6.46 -12.21
C PRO A 21 -0.11 7.82 -11.98
N PRO A 22 -0.51 8.57 -10.94
CA PRO A 22 0.14 9.83 -10.61
C PRO A 22 1.66 9.65 -10.56
N LYS A 23 2.40 10.66 -11.02
CA LYS A 23 3.86 10.69 -10.87
C LYS A 23 4.19 10.44 -9.39
N GLY A 24 5.22 9.64 -9.09
CA GLY A 24 5.58 9.28 -7.71
C GLY A 24 4.86 8.07 -7.10
N CYS A 25 3.61 7.79 -7.45
CA CYS A 25 2.84 6.67 -6.87
C CYS A 25 3.42 5.27 -7.14
N THR A 26 4.37 5.19 -8.07
CA THR A 26 5.06 3.97 -8.47
C THR A 26 6.57 4.01 -8.18
N SER A 27 7.07 5.01 -7.45
CA SER A 27 8.51 5.15 -7.15
C SER A 27 8.87 4.67 -5.74
N CYS A 28 7.90 4.45 -4.85
CA CYS A 28 8.19 4.01 -3.48
C CYS A 28 8.95 2.67 -3.46
N LEU A 29 10.18 2.65 -2.94
CA LEU A 29 10.89 1.41 -2.58
C LEU A 29 10.25 0.78 -1.34
N MET A 30 10.48 -0.51 -1.08
CA MET A 30 9.91 -1.14 0.11
C MET A 30 10.37 -0.43 1.38
N VAL A 31 9.46 -0.21 2.33
CA VAL A 31 9.80 0.34 3.64
C VAL A 31 10.73 -0.63 4.37
N PRO A 32 11.85 -0.17 4.94
CA PRO A 32 12.72 -1.00 5.78
C PRO A 32 11.99 -1.40 7.07
N ILE A 33 12.12 -2.67 7.44
CA ILE A 33 11.49 -3.25 8.62
C ILE A 33 12.60 -3.83 9.52
N GLU A 34 12.63 -3.39 10.77
CA GLU A 34 13.49 -3.95 11.82
C GLU A 34 12.69 -4.97 12.65
N GLU A 35 13.35 -6.02 13.13
CA GLU A 35 12.74 -7.07 13.95
C GLU A 35 13.35 -7.06 15.36
N SER A 36 12.51 -7.15 16.39
CA SER A 36 12.98 -7.46 17.74
C SER A 36 13.29 -8.95 17.89
N GLU A 37 13.98 -9.33 18.95
CA GLU A 37 14.32 -10.73 19.22
C GLU A 37 13.07 -11.64 19.28
N LYS A 38 12.00 -11.15 19.93
CA LYS A 38 10.76 -11.88 20.17
C LYS A 38 9.71 -11.78 19.06
N ALA A 39 9.80 -10.76 18.19
CA ALA A 39 8.89 -10.61 17.06
C ALA A 39 9.58 -10.98 15.74
N GLY A 40 8.79 -11.21 14.69
CA GLY A 40 9.36 -11.32 13.35
C GLY A 40 8.40 -10.86 12.25
N ILE A 41 8.96 -10.72 11.05
CA ILE A 41 8.17 -10.49 9.84
C ILE A 41 7.58 -11.83 9.40
N SER A 42 6.25 -11.94 9.49
CA SER A 42 5.53 -13.11 8.99
C SER A 42 5.32 -13.05 7.49
N SER A 43 5.06 -11.84 6.95
CA SER A 43 4.92 -11.63 5.51
C SER A 43 5.12 -10.16 5.15
N THR A 44 5.63 -9.90 3.96
CA THR A 44 5.59 -8.57 3.35
C THR A 44 5.35 -8.70 1.87
N ASN A 45 4.35 -7.96 1.36
CA ASN A 45 3.99 -7.97 -0.04
C ASN A 45 3.77 -6.56 -0.56
N LYS A 46 4.26 -6.27 -1.76
CA LYS A 46 4.04 -5.01 -2.46
C LYS A 46 3.23 -5.26 -3.73
N THR A 47 2.00 -4.78 -3.76
CA THR A 47 1.10 -4.87 -4.91
C THR A 47 0.84 -3.49 -5.51
N ARG A 48 0.30 -3.48 -6.73
CA ARG A 48 -0.27 -2.28 -7.34
C ARG A 48 -1.78 -2.29 -7.10
N ASN A 49 -2.32 -1.23 -6.51
CA ASN A 49 -3.76 -1.04 -6.43
C ASN A 49 -4.30 -0.74 -7.84
N THR A 50 -5.30 -1.50 -8.26
CA THR A 50 -5.87 -1.41 -9.62
C THR A 50 -6.76 -0.19 -9.83
N GLU A 51 -7.32 0.39 -8.76
CA GLU A 51 -8.19 1.56 -8.80
C GLU A 51 -7.38 2.85 -8.85
N THR A 52 -6.33 2.96 -8.04
CA THR A 52 -5.50 4.18 -7.95
C THR A 52 -4.23 4.10 -8.80
N GLY A 53 -3.84 2.91 -9.24
CA GLY A 53 -2.58 2.65 -9.93
C GLY A 53 -1.33 2.76 -9.04
N CYS A 54 -1.50 3.12 -7.76
CA CYS A 54 -0.42 3.32 -6.79
C CYS A 54 0.04 2.02 -6.15
N PHE A 55 1.28 1.99 -5.66
CA PHE A 55 1.75 0.83 -4.88
C PHE A 55 1.15 0.79 -3.48
N VAL A 56 0.85 -0.42 -3.02
CA VAL A 56 0.43 -0.73 -1.65
C VAL A 56 1.38 -1.78 -1.10
N GLN A 57 1.94 -1.53 0.08
CA GLN A 57 2.77 -2.51 0.79
C GLN A 57 1.99 -3.03 2.00
N THR A 58 1.71 -4.32 2.00
CA THR A 58 1.13 -5.03 3.14
C THR A 58 2.26 -5.61 3.97
N VAL A 59 2.26 -5.33 5.27
CA VAL A 59 3.26 -5.82 6.23
C VAL A 59 2.54 -6.57 7.32
N GLN A 60 2.99 -7.79 7.59
CA GLN A 60 2.47 -8.64 8.64
C GLN A 60 3.60 -8.98 9.61
N CYS A 61 3.47 -8.52 10.86
CA CYS A 61 4.32 -8.90 11.97
C CYS A 61 3.59 -9.95 12.81
N ALA A 62 4.32 -10.95 13.29
CA ALA A 62 3.82 -11.93 14.25
C ALA A 62 4.85 -12.18 15.34
N SER A 63 4.39 -12.62 16.51
CA SER A 63 5.29 -13.05 17.56
C SER A 63 5.86 -14.43 17.23
N LYS A 64 7.07 -14.68 17.70
CA LYS A 64 7.69 -16.02 17.70
C LYS A 64 7.18 -16.87 18.87
N GLU A 65 6.58 -16.25 19.89
CA GLU A 65 6.01 -16.92 21.06
C GLU A 65 4.48 -16.92 20.99
N ASN A 66 3.85 -18.08 21.26
CA ASN A 66 2.42 -18.29 21.03
C ASN A 66 1.48 -17.43 21.91
N ASP A 67 1.98 -16.82 23.00
CA ASP A 67 1.18 -16.08 23.98
C ASP A 67 1.67 -14.63 24.21
N SER A 68 2.25 -14.01 23.19
CA SER A 68 2.77 -12.64 23.30
C SER A 68 2.13 -11.68 22.31
N ASP A 69 1.94 -10.44 22.77
CA ASP A 69 1.36 -9.38 21.96
C ASP A 69 2.39 -8.85 20.98
N THR A 70 2.02 -8.79 19.70
CA THR A 70 2.85 -8.20 18.64
C THR A 70 2.36 -6.80 18.30
N TYR A 71 3.26 -5.87 18.07
CA TYR A 71 2.90 -4.51 17.65
C TYR A 71 3.85 -3.96 16.60
N ILE A 72 3.35 -3.01 15.82
CA ILE A 72 4.10 -2.33 14.77
C ILE A 72 4.38 -0.91 15.19
N GLN A 73 5.67 -0.60 15.32
CA GLN A 73 6.14 0.75 15.60
C GLN A 73 6.52 1.45 14.30
N PHE A 74 5.98 2.66 14.08
CA PHE A 74 6.35 3.49 12.94
C PHE A 74 7.49 4.44 13.31
N ASN A 75 8.45 4.61 12.41
CA ASN A 75 9.50 5.62 12.48
C ASN A 75 10.27 5.62 13.82
N LYS A 76 10.61 4.43 14.34
CA LYS A 76 11.37 4.23 15.60
C LYS A 76 10.76 4.93 16.83
N GLY A 77 9.42 4.99 16.91
CA GLY A 77 8.71 5.33 18.16
C GLY A 77 7.91 6.63 18.18
N ARG A 78 7.58 7.22 17.02
CA ARG A 78 6.77 8.45 17.00
C ARG A 78 5.26 8.23 17.13
N LYS A 79 4.72 7.13 16.60
CA LYS A 79 3.32 6.66 16.74
C LYS A 79 3.33 5.15 16.45
N GLY A 80 2.53 4.35 17.15
CA GLY A 80 2.41 2.90 16.91
C GLY A 80 0.95 2.48 17.04
N LEU A 81 0.56 1.42 16.33
CA LEU A 81 -0.73 0.76 16.54
C LEU A 81 -0.51 -0.49 17.41
N PHE A 82 -1.38 -0.67 18.38
CA PHE A 82 -1.41 -1.81 19.28
C PHE A 82 -2.56 -2.73 18.87
N ALA A 83 -2.30 -3.98 18.54
CA ALA A 83 -3.32 -5.02 18.61
C ALA A 83 -2.68 -6.41 18.77
N ALA A 84 -3.37 -7.30 19.47
CA ALA A 84 -2.83 -8.54 20.02
C ALA A 84 -2.41 -9.58 18.96
N VAL A 85 -1.38 -10.37 19.31
CA VAL A 85 -0.87 -11.59 18.64
C VAL A 85 -0.31 -11.46 17.22
N GLN A 86 -1.02 -10.86 16.28
CA GLN A 86 -0.58 -10.71 14.88
C GLN A 86 -1.08 -9.39 14.31
N GLN A 87 -0.19 -8.63 13.67
CA GLN A 87 -0.51 -7.31 13.14
C GLN A 87 -0.27 -7.24 11.65
N THR A 88 -1.32 -6.91 10.90
CA THR A 88 -1.25 -6.64 9.47
C THR A 88 -1.60 -5.18 9.22
N ILE A 89 -0.71 -4.44 8.57
CA ILE A 89 -0.95 -3.07 8.13
C ILE A 89 -0.79 -2.96 6.61
N GLN A 90 -1.43 -1.93 6.06
CA GLN A 90 -1.24 -1.51 4.68
C GLN A 90 -0.65 -0.10 4.65
N LEU A 91 0.41 0.05 3.89
CA LEU A 91 1.02 1.32 3.55
C LEU A 91 0.66 1.65 2.11
N PHE A 92 0.31 2.91 1.86
CA PHE A 92 -0.08 3.41 0.55
C PHE A 92 1.00 4.36 0.03
N CYS A 93 1.54 4.07 -1.14
CA CYS A 93 2.46 5.00 -1.81
C CYS A 93 1.63 6.18 -2.33
N ASN A 94 2.03 7.40 -1.99
CA ASN A 94 1.36 8.61 -2.44
C ASN A 94 2.01 9.18 -3.70
N GLU A 95 1.43 10.26 -4.22
CA GLU A 95 1.88 10.95 -5.44
C GLU A 95 3.26 11.64 -5.27
N GLU A 96 3.77 11.75 -4.04
CA GLU A 96 5.13 12.26 -3.80
C GLU A 96 6.17 11.12 -3.74
N GLY A 97 5.75 9.86 -3.90
CA GLY A 97 6.64 8.71 -3.74
C GLY A 97 6.98 8.42 -2.28
N LYS A 98 6.10 8.77 -1.34
CA LYS A 98 6.23 8.50 0.09
C LYS A 98 5.19 7.48 0.53
N TRP A 99 5.54 6.66 1.51
CA TRP A 99 4.59 5.73 2.12
C TRP A 99 3.74 6.42 3.18
N GLU A 100 2.45 6.13 3.17
CA GLU A 100 1.48 6.61 4.13
C GLU A 100 0.76 5.45 4.79
N PHE A 101 0.78 5.46 6.12
CA PHE A 101 -0.17 4.69 6.91
C PHE A 101 -1.44 5.53 7.11
N ARG A 102 -2.60 4.96 6.79
CA ARG A 102 -3.90 5.63 6.86
C ARG A 102 -4.81 4.87 7.81
N HIS A 103 -5.26 5.52 8.88
CA HIS A 103 -6.19 4.93 9.84
C HIS A 103 -7.17 5.97 10.37
N SER A 104 -8.46 5.75 10.13
CA SER A 104 -9.52 6.73 10.44
C SER A 104 -9.21 8.10 9.82
N LYS A 105 -8.98 9.14 10.62
CA LYS A 105 -8.62 10.49 10.16
C LYS A 105 -7.11 10.78 10.24
N LEU A 106 -6.32 9.80 10.67
CA LEU A 106 -4.87 9.93 10.80
C LEU A 106 -4.19 9.43 9.54
N THR A 107 -3.36 10.30 8.96
CA THR A 107 -2.36 9.93 7.94
C THR A 107 -0.97 10.14 8.52
N LEU A 108 -0.12 9.13 8.43
CA LEU A 108 1.25 9.16 8.91
C LEU A 108 2.20 8.77 7.79
N THR A 109 3.17 9.62 7.48
CA THR A 109 4.27 9.25 6.58
C THR A 109 5.18 8.24 7.28
N VAL A 110 5.45 7.12 6.60
CA VAL A 110 6.23 6.00 7.12
C VAL A 110 7.56 5.89 6.37
N ASN A 111 8.66 5.96 7.11
CA ASN A 111 10.01 5.81 6.62
C ASN A 111 10.65 4.51 7.10
N SER A 112 10.21 3.99 8.24
CA SER A 112 10.65 2.70 8.78
C SER A 112 9.56 2.06 9.64
N LEU A 113 9.62 0.74 9.75
CA LEU A 113 8.80 -0.06 10.66
C LEU A 113 9.68 -0.86 11.60
N THR A 114 9.17 -1.17 12.78
CA THR A 114 9.77 -2.16 13.68
C THR A 114 8.69 -3.11 14.16
N CYS A 115 8.88 -4.42 13.93
CA CYS A 115 8.05 -5.47 14.52
C CYS A 115 8.53 -5.73 15.96
N LEU A 116 7.65 -5.54 16.93
CA LEU A 116 7.92 -5.68 18.36
C LEU A 116 6.98 -6.70 19.00
N SER A 117 7.44 -7.36 20.06
CA SER A 117 6.61 -8.29 20.85
C SER A 117 6.99 -8.20 22.33
N THR A 118 6.03 -8.39 23.23
CA THR A 118 6.22 -8.35 24.70
C THR A 118 6.47 -9.73 25.28
#